data_AF-G4TJ38-F1
#
_entry.id   AF-G4TJ38-F1
#
_cell.length_a   1.000
_cell.length_b   1.000
_cell.length_c   1.000
_cell.angle_alpha   90.00
_cell.angle_beta   90.00
_cell.angle_gamma   90.00
#
_symmetry.space_group_name_H-M   'P 1'
#
loop_
_entity.id
_entity.type
_entity.pdbx_description
1 polymer ?
#
loop_
_entity_poly.entity_id
_entity_poly.type
_entity_poly.pdbx_seq_one_letter_code
_entity_poly.pdbx_strand_id
1 'polypeptide(L)'
;MLLTPPADWLTSPPNFTVEDPLQDTILIFYASIDPNTGVMWCPDCRKVKSTIDWLFAGEDKPPAYVIYVGSKAEWKLPAQNHYRTDWKVDGVPTMLRFKNGKEVARLVEDEILRLDRLGPVLPRMTSLWSTFNDTPSTQVVYSHYNHLCRRLLLYPIHGRSSEEYSGIL
;
A
#
# COMPACT_ATOMS: atom_id res chain seq x y z
N MET A 1 1.93 -4.28 9.49
CA MET A 1 2.34 -5.69 9.30
C MET A 1 1.55 -6.33 8.17
N LEU A 2 2.18 -7.09 7.26
CA LEU A 2 1.48 -7.94 6.29
C LEU A 2 1.14 -9.30 6.92
N LEU A 3 -0.08 -9.78 6.73
CA LEU A 3 -0.65 -10.96 7.40
C LEU A 3 -1.27 -11.95 6.39
N THR A 4 -1.33 -13.23 6.78
CA THR A 4 -2.17 -14.23 6.11
C THR A 4 -3.61 -14.13 6.64
N PRO A 5 -4.65 -14.16 5.79
CA PRO A 5 -6.04 -14.14 6.23
C PRO A 5 -6.43 -15.45 6.95
N PRO A 6 -7.47 -15.41 7.81
CA PRO A 6 -8.23 -16.60 8.21
C PRO A 6 -8.68 -17.45 7.01
N ALA A 7 -8.73 -18.76 7.19
CA ALA A 7 -8.92 -19.72 6.09
C ALA A 7 -10.33 -19.68 5.48
N ASP A 8 -11.33 -19.29 6.27
CA ASP A 8 -12.73 -19.09 5.84
C ASP A 8 -12.86 -17.96 4.80
N TRP A 9 -12.04 -16.91 4.91
CA TRP A 9 -12.03 -15.77 3.97
C TRP A 9 -11.57 -16.18 2.55
N LEU A 10 -10.86 -17.31 2.44
CA LEU A 10 -10.41 -17.92 1.20
C LEU A 10 -11.50 -18.77 0.51
N THR A 11 -12.73 -18.74 1.03
CA THR A 11 -13.91 -19.40 0.44
C THR A 11 -15.13 -18.48 0.32
N SER A 12 -15.24 -17.46 1.16
CA SER A 12 -16.32 -16.47 1.13
C SER A 12 -15.92 -15.19 1.87
N PRO A 13 -16.48 -14.00 1.55
CA PRO A 13 -16.32 -12.82 2.40
C PRO A 13 -16.77 -13.10 3.84
N PRO A 14 -16.01 -12.69 4.87
CA PRO A 14 -16.46 -12.82 6.25
C PRO A 14 -17.68 -11.93 6.50
N ASN A 15 -18.61 -12.45 7.29
CA ASN A 15 -19.72 -11.66 7.80
C ASN A 15 -19.24 -10.78 8.96
N PHE A 16 -18.53 -9.70 8.65
CA PHE A 16 -18.06 -8.70 9.60
C PHE A 16 -19.24 -8.08 10.38
N THR A 17 -19.55 -8.60 11.57
CA THR A 17 -20.61 -8.03 12.42
C THR A 17 -20.10 -6.79 13.17
N VAL A 18 -21.01 -6.01 13.78
CA VAL A 18 -20.63 -4.83 14.57
C VAL A 18 -19.88 -5.20 15.85
N GLU A 19 -19.98 -6.46 16.28
CA GLU A 19 -19.32 -7.02 17.46
C GLU A 19 -17.93 -7.61 17.15
N ASP A 20 -17.56 -7.70 15.86
CA ASP A 20 -16.27 -8.21 15.42
C ASP A 20 -15.13 -7.20 15.74
N PRO A 21 -14.02 -7.62 16.39
CA PRO A 21 -12.86 -6.76 16.62
C PRO A 21 -12.18 -6.26 15.34
N LEU A 22 -12.49 -6.79 14.15
CA LEU A 22 -11.97 -6.39 12.83
C LEU A 22 -12.54 -5.03 12.34
N GLN A 23 -12.78 -4.08 13.25
CA GLN A 23 -13.47 -2.82 12.99
C GLN A 23 -12.80 -1.90 11.96
N ASP A 24 -11.51 -2.07 11.65
CA ASP A 24 -10.80 -1.34 10.59
C ASP A 24 -9.75 -2.29 9.96
N THR A 25 -10.07 -2.88 8.80
CA THR A 25 -9.35 -4.01 8.19
C THR A 25 -8.97 -3.72 6.74
N ILE A 26 -7.72 -3.97 6.35
CA ILE A 26 -7.21 -3.79 4.99
C ILE A 26 -6.97 -5.15 4.34
N LEU A 27 -7.45 -5.33 3.11
CA LEU A 27 -7.30 -6.55 2.31
C LEU A 27 -6.61 -6.23 0.98
N ILE A 28 -5.64 -7.06 0.59
CA ILE A 28 -4.84 -6.91 -0.64
C ILE A 28 -4.98 -8.19 -1.46
N PHE A 29 -5.72 -8.11 -2.57
CA PHE A 29 -5.94 -9.22 -3.49
C PHE A 29 -4.86 -9.24 -4.57
N TYR A 30 -4.10 -10.33 -4.64
CA TYR A 30 -3.04 -10.59 -5.62
C TYR A 30 -3.32 -11.82 -6.47
N ALA A 31 -2.79 -11.80 -7.69
CA ALA A 31 -2.55 -13.02 -8.47
C ALA A 31 -1.65 -14.00 -7.71
N SER A 32 -2.03 -15.28 -7.63
CA SER A 32 -1.15 -16.32 -7.07
C SER A 32 0.21 -16.39 -7.78
N ILE A 33 1.20 -16.91 -7.07
CA ILE A 33 2.50 -17.28 -7.65
C ILE A 33 2.29 -18.41 -8.66
N ASP A 34 2.83 -18.26 -9.86
CA ASP A 34 2.85 -19.30 -10.90
C ASP A 34 3.97 -20.31 -10.58
N PRO A 35 3.65 -21.60 -10.37
CA PRO A 35 4.64 -22.60 -9.97
C PRO A 35 5.73 -22.85 -11.03
N ASN A 36 5.51 -22.44 -12.28
CA ASN A 36 6.48 -22.60 -13.36
C ASN A 36 7.52 -21.45 -13.40
N THR A 37 7.23 -20.31 -12.75
CA THR A 37 8.08 -19.10 -12.84
C THR A 37 8.49 -18.53 -11.48
N GLY A 38 7.88 -18.98 -10.38
CA GLY A 38 8.18 -18.51 -9.02
C GLY A 38 7.71 -17.08 -8.72
N VAL A 39 6.95 -16.44 -9.62
CA VAL A 39 6.43 -15.07 -9.43
C VAL A 39 4.92 -14.99 -9.66
N MET A 40 4.27 -13.95 -9.13
CA MET A 40 2.83 -13.70 -9.34
C MET A 40 2.50 -13.58 -10.84
N TRP A 41 1.47 -14.28 -11.32
CA TRP A 41 1.18 -14.36 -12.77
C TRP A 41 0.70 -13.04 -13.41
N CYS A 42 0.22 -12.07 -12.60
CA CYS A 42 -0.14 -10.73 -13.05
C CYS A 42 1.08 -9.79 -13.00
N PRO A 43 1.42 -9.06 -14.08
CA PRO A 43 2.48 -8.04 -14.08
C PRO A 43 2.26 -6.95 -13.03
N ASP A 44 1.04 -6.42 -12.92
CA ASP A 44 0.76 -5.25 -12.09
C ASP A 44 0.74 -5.62 -10.59
N CYS A 45 0.42 -6.87 -10.24
CA CYS A 45 0.63 -7.38 -8.89
C CYS A 45 2.11 -7.32 -8.49
N ARG A 46 3.04 -7.59 -9.41
CA ARG A 46 4.49 -7.47 -9.17
C ARG A 46 4.93 -6.00 -9.11
N LYS A 47 4.34 -5.14 -9.94
CA LYS A 47 4.59 -3.69 -10.02
C LYS A 47 4.24 -2.95 -8.73
N VAL A 48 3.10 -3.25 -8.10
CA VAL A 48 2.68 -2.61 -6.83
C VAL A 48 3.33 -3.21 -5.58
N LYS A 49 4.01 -4.35 -5.68
CA LYS A 49 4.46 -5.12 -4.51
C LYS A 49 5.37 -4.30 -3.59
N SER A 50 6.32 -3.55 -4.14
CA SER A 50 7.24 -2.71 -3.35
C SER A 50 6.51 -1.57 -2.62
N THR A 51 5.44 -1.00 -3.20
CA THR A 51 4.59 0.00 -2.55
C THR A 51 3.81 -0.61 -1.39
N ILE A 52 3.23 -1.80 -1.58
CA ILE A 52 2.52 -2.55 -0.54
C ILE A 52 3.47 -2.99 0.59
N ASP A 53 4.67 -3.47 0.25
CA ASP A 53 5.72 -3.80 1.21
C ASP A 53 6.11 -2.56 2.02
N TRP A 54 6.32 -1.40 1.40
CA TRP A 54 6.65 -0.15 2.10
C TRP A 54 5.52 0.36 3.02
N LEU A 55 4.27 0.20 2.60
CA LEU A 55 3.10 0.62 3.38
C LEU A 55 2.86 -0.25 4.62
N PHE A 56 3.13 -1.55 4.54
CA PHE A 56 2.64 -2.53 5.51
C PHE A 56 3.70 -3.45 6.13
N ALA A 57 4.93 -3.53 5.62
CA ALA A 57 6.01 -4.23 6.30
C ALA A 57 6.54 -3.39 7.47
N GLY A 58 6.54 -3.97 8.67
CA GLY A 58 6.87 -3.29 9.93
C GLY A 58 5.79 -3.50 11.00
N GLU A 59 6.22 -3.37 12.25
CA GLU A 59 5.36 -3.46 13.45
C GLU A 59 4.66 -2.13 13.75
N ASP A 60 5.23 -1.01 13.31
CA ASP A 60 4.64 0.34 13.36
C ASP A 60 3.56 0.57 12.27
N LYS A 61 3.51 -0.31 11.27
CA LYS A 61 2.56 -0.21 10.15
C LYS A 61 1.24 -0.90 10.49
N PRO A 62 0.08 -0.37 10.04
CA PRO A 62 -1.20 -1.02 10.22
C PRO A 62 -1.21 -2.46 9.67
N PRO A 63 -2.05 -3.36 10.21
CA PRO A 63 -2.22 -4.70 9.68
C PRO A 63 -2.92 -4.67 8.32
N ALA A 64 -2.46 -5.48 7.37
CA ALA A 64 -3.14 -5.73 6.11
C ALA A 64 -2.99 -7.20 5.69
N TYR A 65 -4.08 -7.80 5.21
CA TYR A 65 -4.12 -9.22 4.85
C TYR A 65 -3.90 -9.42 3.35
N VAL A 66 -3.02 -10.37 2.99
CA VAL A 66 -2.71 -10.71 1.59
C VAL A 66 -3.50 -11.95 1.16
N ILE A 67 -4.40 -11.77 0.19
CA ILE A 67 -5.27 -12.81 -0.36
C ILE A 67 -4.80 -13.14 -1.78
N TYR A 68 -4.56 -14.42 -2.08
CA TYR A 68 -4.15 -14.88 -3.41
C TYR A 68 -5.34 -15.50 -4.16
N VAL A 69 -5.71 -14.92 -5.31
CA VAL A 69 -7.01 -15.18 -5.99
C VAL A 69 -7.07 -16.47 -6.82
N GLY A 70 -6.06 -17.34 -6.70
CA GLY A 70 -5.91 -18.55 -7.51
C GLY A 70 -5.03 -18.35 -8.77
N SER A 71 -4.95 -19.39 -9.59
CA SER A 71 -4.19 -19.39 -10.84
C SER A 71 -4.82 -18.50 -11.91
N LYS A 72 -4.03 -18.20 -12.95
CA LYS A 72 -4.47 -17.45 -14.13
C LYS A 72 -5.57 -18.18 -14.93
N ALA A 73 -5.75 -19.48 -14.74
CA ALA A 73 -6.82 -20.26 -15.35
C ALA A 73 -8.13 -20.07 -14.58
N GLU A 74 -8.12 -20.28 -13.26
CA GLU A 74 -9.28 -20.09 -12.38
C GLU A 74 -9.78 -18.63 -12.40
N TRP A 75 -8.87 -17.66 -12.41
CA TRP A 75 -9.21 -16.23 -12.50
C TRP A 75 -9.97 -15.85 -13.77
N LYS A 76 -9.77 -16.60 -14.87
CA LYS A 76 -10.44 -16.39 -16.16
C LYS A 76 -11.84 -17.02 -16.23
N LEU A 77 -12.28 -17.73 -15.19
CA LEU A 77 -13.60 -18.36 -15.11
C LEU A 77 -14.45 -17.62 -14.06
N PRO A 78 -14.96 -16.41 -14.35
CA PRO A 78 -15.49 -15.51 -13.33
C PRO A 78 -16.69 -16.06 -12.56
N ALA A 79 -17.53 -16.88 -13.20
CA ALA A 79 -18.67 -17.54 -12.55
C ALA A 79 -18.28 -18.70 -11.59
N GLN A 80 -16.99 -19.06 -11.53
CA GLN A 80 -16.45 -20.11 -10.67
C GLN A 80 -15.43 -19.57 -9.64
N ASN A 81 -15.13 -18.26 -9.67
CA ASN A 81 -14.14 -17.64 -8.80
C ASN A 81 -14.84 -16.74 -7.77
N HIS A 82 -14.90 -17.18 -6.51
CA HIS A 82 -15.66 -16.50 -5.45
C HIS A 82 -15.13 -15.08 -5.13
N TYR A 83 -13.85 -14.79 -5.40
CA TYR A 83 -13.31 -13.42 -5.32
C TYR A 83 -13.95 -12.49 -6.36
N ARG A 84 -14.38 -13.02 -7.50
CA ARG A 84 -15.13 -12.26 -8.51
C ARG A 84 -16.63 -12.21 -8.20
N THR A 85 -17.25 -13.32 -7.80
CA THR A 85 -18.71 -13.36 -7.56
C THR A 85 -19.13 -12.71 -6.24
N ASP A 86 -18.36 -12.88 -5.17
CA ASP A 86 -18.84 -12.57 -3.81
C ASP A 86 -18.15 -11.31 -3.27
N TRP A 87 -16.82 -11.26 -3.36
CA TRP A 87 -16.01 -10.09 -3.01
C TRP A 87 -16.07 -8.95 -4.07
N LYS A 88 -16.62 -9.21 -5.26
CA LYS A 88 -16.70 -8.27 -6.39
C LYS A 88 -15.33 -7.69 -6.79
N VAL A 89 -14.28 -8.50 -6.78
CA VAL A 89 -12.92 -8.11 -7.21
C VAL A 89 -12.79 -8.44 -8.70
N ASP A 90 -12.88 -7.45 -9.58
CA ASP A 90 -12.86 -7.69 -11.03
C ASP A 90 -11.45 -7.65 -11.68
N GLY A 91 -10.46 -7.09 -10.98
CA GLY A 91 -9.06 -7.00 -11.40
C GLY A 91 -8.11 -7.28 -10.24
N VAL A 92 -6.87 -7.67 -10.54
CA VAL A 92 -5.80 -7.81 -9.53
C VAL A 92 -4.53 -7.12 -10.02
N PRO A 93 -3.88 -6.28 -9.20
CA PRO A 93 -4.09 -6.13 -7.75
C PRO A 93 -5.32 -5.28 -7.42
N THR A 94 -5.97 -5.57 -6.30
CA THR A 94 -7.03 -4.73 -5.72
C THR A 94 -6.79 -4.60 -4.22
N MET A 95 -6.89 -3.39 -3.68
CA MET A 95 -6.77 -3.14 -2.24
C MET A 95 -8.09 -2.57 -1.70
N LEU A 96 -8.68 -3.25 -0.73
CA LEU A 96 -9.94 -2.87 -0.08
C LEU A 96 -9.69 -2.47 1.38
N ARG A 97 -10.51 -1.56 1.89
CA ARG A 97 -10.63 -1.27 3.33
C ARG A 97 -12.06 -1.50 3.78
N PHE A 98 -12.22 -2.37 4.78
CA PHE A 98 -13.45 -2.55 5.51
C PHE A 98 -13.40 -1.79 6.83
N LYS A 99 -14.48 -1.09 7.18
CA LYS A 99 -14.66 -0.46 8.48
C LYS A 99 -16.06 -0.71 9.01
N ASN A 100 -16.18 -1.16 10.26
CA ASN A 100 -17.44 -1.56 10.90
C ASN A 100 -18.30 -2.44 9.97
N GLY A 101 -17.67 -3.44 9.34
CA GLY A 101 -18.28 -4.39 8.41
C GLY A 101 -18.72 -3.86 7.05
N LYS A 102 -18.32 -2.64 6.66
CA LYS A 102 -18.62 -2.06 5.34
C LYS A 102 -17.35 -1.75 4.57
N GLU A 103 -17.34 -2.01 3.27
CA GLU A 103 -16.29 -1.48 2.40
C GLU A 103 -16.40 0.06 2.40
N VAL A 104 -15.32 0.74 2.78
CA VAL A 104 -15.25 2.22 2.87
C VAL A 104 -14.25 2.83 1.90
N ALA A 105 -13.35 2.02 1.34
CA ALA A 105 -12.45 2.44 0.28
C ALA A 105 -11.95 1.24 -0.55
N ARG A 106 -11.64 1.51 -1.82
CA ARG A 106 -11.15 0.56 -2.82
C ARG A 106 -10.14 1.28 -3.72
N LEU A 107 -9.07 0.58 -4.10
CA LEU A 107 -8.11 0.99 -5.13
C LEU A 107 -7.80 -0.21 -6.03
N VAL A 108 -7.78 0.00 -7.34
CA VAL A 108 -7.58 -1.06 -8.34
C VAL A 108 -6.31 -0.79 -9.16
N GLU A 109 -5.53 -1.84 -9.40
CA GLU A 109 -4.36 -1.85 -10.28
C GLU A 109 -3.39 -0.68 -9.99
N ASP A 110 -3.19 0.23 -10.94
CA ASP A 110 -2.24 1.35 -10.81
C ASP A 110 -2.70 2.45 -9.83
N GLU A 111 -3.94 2.44 -9.36
CA GLU A 111 -4.37 3.37 -8.31
C GLU A 111 -3.62 3.13 -6.98
N ILE A 112 -3.11 1.92 -6.76
CA ILE A 112 -2.29 1.58 -5.58
C ILE A 112 -0.93 2.31 -5.61
N LEU A 113 -0.43 2.67 -6.79
CA LEU A 113 0.83 3.44 -6.95
C LEU A 113 0.64 4.94 -6.72
N ARG A 114 -0.61 5.42 -6.64
CA ARG A 114 -0.93 6.84 -6.59
C ARG A 114 -1.02 7.34 -5.15
N LEU A 115 0.00 8.08 -4.71
CA LEU A 115 0.03 8.71 -3.38
C LEU A 115 -1.19 9.59 -3.12
N ASP A 116 -1.74 10.27 -4.14
CA ASP A 116 -2.97 11.06 -4.05
C ASP A 116 -4.24 10.24 -3.79
N ARG A 117 -4.17 8.90 -3.92
CA ARG A 117 -5.29 7.97 -3.76
C ARG A 117 -5.21 7.06 -2.54
N LEU A 118 -4.06 6.99 -1.86
CA LEU A 118 -3.89 6.09 -0.69
C LEU A 118 -4.71 6.48 0.55
N GLY A 119 -5.00 7.78 0.71
CA GLY A 119 -5.59 8.34 1.94
C GLY A 119 -6.89 7.68 2.45
N PRO A 120 -7.86 7.30 1.60
CA PRO A 120 -9.08 6.60 2.03
C PRO A 120 -8.84 5.15 2.50
N VAL A 121 -7.90 4.43 1.88
CA VAL A 121 -7.62 3.00 2.20
C VAL A 121 -6.71 2.86 3.42
N LEU A 122 -5.82 3.82 3.67
CA LEU A 122 -4.99 3.81 4.87
C LEU A 122 -5.75 4.37 6.09
N PRO A 123 -5.59 3.77 7.29
CA PRO A 123 -6.05 4.41 8.52
C PRO A 123 -5.31 5.73 8.73
N ARG A 124 -5.99 6.70 9.34
CA ARG A 124 -5.37 7.98 9.73
C ARG A 124 -4.31 7.71 10.80
N MET A 125 -3.06 7.54 10.37
CA MET A 125 -1.90 7.42 11.27
C MET A 125 -1.77 8.73 12.04
N THR A 126 -2.13 8.72 13.32
CA THR A 126 -2.27 9.90 14.18
C THR A 126 -0.96 10.65 14.47
N SER A 127 0.18 10.08 14.09
CA SER A 127 1.53 10.60 14.38
C SER A 127 2.49 10.69 13.19
N LEU A 128 2.15 10.13 12.01
CA LEU A 128 3.13 9.92 10.92
C LEU A 128 2.72 10.43 9.53
N TRP A 129 1.48 10.89 9.32
CA TRP A 129 1.03 11.43 8.02
C TRP A 129 0.71 12.94 8.04
N SER A 130 0.54 13.55 9.23
CA SER A 130 0.40 15.01 9.38
C SER A 130 1.60 15.75 8.80
N THR A 131 2.82 15.32 9.13
CA THR A 131 4.08 15.88 8.61
C THR A 131 4.21 15.86 7.08
N PHE A 132 3.46 15.00 6.35
CA PHE A 132 3.53 14.97 4.89
C PHE A 132 2.53 15.93 4.21
N ASN A 133 1.35 16.13 4.79
CA ASN A 133 0.29 16.97 4.21
C ASN A 133 0.22 18.39 4.80
N ASP A 134 0.69 18.61 6.04
CA ASP A 134 0.61 19.90 6.74
C ASP A 134 1.80 20.83 6.44
N THR A 135 2.58 20.56 5.38
CA THR A 135 3.72 21.39 4.95
C THR A 135 3.33 22.26 3.73
N PRO A 136 3.12 23.58 3.86
CA PRO A 136 2.55 24.42 2.78
C PRO A 136 3.47 24.67 1.57
N SER A 137 4.69 24.13 1.54
CA SER A 137 5.71 24.43 0.51
C SER A 137 5.84 23.38 -0.60
N THR A 138 5.24 22.20 -0.48
CA THR A 138 5.51 21.05 -1.38
C THR A 138 4.51 20.92 -2.54
N GLN A 139 3.82 22.01 -2.91
CA GLN A 139 2.91 22.08 -4.07
C GLN A 139 3.61 22.45 -5.40
N VAL A 140 4.95 22.37 -5.43
CA VAL A 140 5.82 22.35 -6.61
C VAL A 140 6.96 21.38 -6.23
N VAL A 141 7.40 20.38 -7.00
CA VAL A 141 7.48 20.27 -8.46
C VAL A 141 7.01 18.89 -8.96
N TYR A 142 6.07 18.88 -9.90
CA TYR A 142 5.97 17.81 -10.92
C TYR A 142 5.69 18.46 -12.28
N SER A 143 6.76 18.78 -13.01
CA SER A 143 6.69 19.36 -14.36
C SER A 143 7.79 18.77 -15.24
N HIS A 144 7.38 18.32 -16.42
CA HIS A 144 8.17 17.84 -17.56
C HIS A 144 9.17 16.68 -17.41
N TYR A 145 8.83 15.63 -18.16
CA TYR A 145 9.72 14.72 -18.89
C TYR A 145 11.06 15.30 -19.38
N ASN A 146 12.05 14.41 -19.51
CA ASN A 146 13.17 14.43 -20.45
C ASN A 146 13.96 15.75 -20.63
N HIS A 147 15.23 15.76 -20.19
CA HIS A 147 16.34 15.49 -21.13
C HIS A 147 17.70 15.33 -20.42
N LEU A 148 18.65 14.73 -21.13
CA LEU A 148 20.07 14.68 -20.77
C LEU A 148 20.69 16.10 -20.74
N CYS A 149 21.29 16.54 -19.63
CA CYS A 149 22.61 17.20 -19.63
C CYS A 149 23.15 17.67 -18.26
N ARG A 150 24.49 17.72 -18.17
CA ARG A 150 25.34 18.64 -17.38
C ARG A 150 25.04 18.87 -15.88
N ARG A 151 25.70 18.03 -15.06
CA ARG A 151 26.87 18.44 -14.25
C ARG A 151 27.00 19.96 -13.97
N LEU A 152 26.72 20.36 -12.74
CA LEU A 152 27.33 21.52 -12.09
C LEU A 152 27.70 21.14 -10.64
N LEU A 153 29.00 21.22 -10.35
CA LEU A 153 29.54 21.23 -8.99
C LEU A 153 29.49 22.69 -8.48
N LEU A 154 29.38 22.90 -7.16
CA LEU A 154 30.10 23.96 -6.41
C LEU A 154 29.73 23.97 -4.91
N TYR A 155 30.66 23.51 -4.07
CA TYR A 155 30.97 24.03 -2.73
C TYR A 155 32.28 24.85 -2.85
N PRO A 156 32.83 25.57 -1.84
CA PRO A 156 32.35 25.89 -0.47
C PRO A 156 32.01 27.42 -0.36
N ILE A 157 32.21 28.26 0.69
CA ILE A 157 32.93 28.27 2.00
C ILE A 157 32.30 29.31 2.98
N HIS A 158 32.74 29.28 4.24
CA HIS A 158 32.45 30.18 5.38
C HIS A 158 31.08 29.97 6.07
N GLY A 159 30.96 29.97 7.40
CA GLY A 159 31.99 29.99 8.46
C GLY A 159 31.63 30.96 9.61
N ARG A 160 31.44 30.44 10.83
CA ARG A 160 31.33 31.25 12.06
C ARG A 160 31.85 30.49 13.28
N SER A 161 32.50 31.25 14.15
CA SER A 161 33.25 30.91 15.36
C SER A 161 32.60 29.91 16.33
N SER A 162 33.48 29.16 17.00
CA SER A 162 33.24 28.46 18.26
C SER A 162 33.92 29.23 19.41
N GLU A 163 33.12 29.72 20.35
CA GLU A 163 33.51 30.19 21.70
C GLU A 163 32.47 29.55 22.64
N GLU A 164 32.84 28.50 23.37
CA GLU A 164 33.35 28.56 24.75
C GLU A 164 32.31 29.02 25.79
N TYR A 165 31.83 28.09 26.62
CA TYR A 165 31.75 28.27 28.07
C TYR A 165 31.64 26.92 28.82
N SER A 166 32.16 26.90 30.05
CA SER A 166 32.22 25.80 31.05
C SER A 166 31.13 24.72 30.99
N GLY A 167 31.37 23.43 31.25
CA GLY A 167 32.51 22.78 31.92
C GLY A 167 32.15 22.33 33.34
N ILE A 168 32.20 21.01 33.62
CA ILE A 168 31.92 20.34 34.91
C ILE A 168 32.86 19.13 35.06
N LEU A 169 33.51 19.07 36.24
CA LEU A 169 34.13 17.91 36.95
C LEU A 169 34.75 16.78 36.11
#